data_AF-A0A2M9CSG4-F1
#
_entry.id   AF-A0A2M9CSG4-F1
#
_cell.length_a   1.000
_cell.length_b   1.000
_cell.length_c   1.000
_cell.angle_alpha   90.00
_cell.angle_beta   90.00
_cell.angle_gamma   90.00
#
_symmetry.space_group_name_H-M   'P 1'
#
loop_
_entity.id
_entity.type
_entity.pdbx_description
1 polymer ?
#
loop_
_entity_poly.entity_id
_entity_poly.type
_entity_poly.pdbx_seq_one_letter_code
_entity_poly.pdbx_strand_id
1 'polypeptide(L)'
;MSASEFQEILTAESDFLKPLAIHLTRDHTLAEDLYQETLYRALANHDKYHAGSNLKAWLYTIMKNIFINDYRRKRKHWTIFDTATAALAADHPSRFGRNAGESNLRYAEIRKQVETLPEIFRKPFLLYFQGFKYEEIARMLQEPLGTIKSRIHFARKMLKARISHTEQIWLSASAS
;
A
#
# COMPACT_ATOMS: atom_id res chain seq x y z
N MET A 1 21.97 -8.96 -9.44
CA MET A 1 21.97 -9.52 -8.09
C MET A 1 21.56 -10.96 -8.21
N SER A 2 22.34 -11.88 -7.64
CA SER A 2 22.00 -13.30 -7.69
C SER A 2 20.80 -13.62 -6.79
N ALA A 3 20.13 -14.75 -7.02
CA ALA A 3 19.03 -15.19 -6.17
C ALA A 3 19.46 -15.39 -4.71
N SER A 4 20.68 -15.87 -4.48
CA SER A 4 21.25 -16.08 -3.14
C SER A 4 21.49 -14.75 -2.41
N GLU A 5 22.12 -13.77 -3.07
CA GLU A 5 22.31 -12.43 -2.52
C GLU A 5 20.97 -11.78 -2.15
N PHE A 6 19.96 -11.95 -3.01
CA PHE A 6 18.63 -11.42 -2.74
C PHE A 6 17.97 -12.07 -1.53
N GLN A 7 18.09 -13.39 -1.39
CA GLN A 7 17.51 -14.14 -0.28
C GLN A 7 18.09 -13.69 1.08
N GLU A 8 19.40 -13.45 1.15
CA GLU A 8 20.05 -12.95 2.36
C GLU A 8 19.49 -11.58 2.77
N ILE A 9 19.44 -10.64 1.81
CA ILE A 9 18.87 -9.30 2.03
C ILE A 9 17.40 -9.39 2.45
N LEU A 10 16.61 -10.23 1.77
CA LEU A 10 15.19 -10.40 2.06
C LEU A 10 14.97 -10.91 3.48
N THR A 11 15.76 -11.90 3.92
CA THR A 11 15.62 -12.49 5.26
C THR A 11 16.00 -11.47 6.34
N ALA A 12 17.04 -10.68 6.11
CA ALA A 12 17.46 -9.63 7.06
C ALA A 12 16.47 -8.47 7.17
N GLU A 13 15.79 -8.10 6.08
CA GLU A 13 14.99 -6.88 6.01
C GLU A 13 13.48 -7.11 6.00
N SER A 14 12.97 -8.33 6.18
CA SER A 14 11.53 -8.64 6.04
C SER A 14 10.71 -8.50 7.32
N ASP A 15 11.33 -8.48 8.51
CA ASP A 15 10.62 -8.50 9.79
C ASP A 15 9.63 -7.35 9.99
N PHE A 16 9.83 -6.20 9.34
CA PHE A 16 8.89 -5.07 9.38
C PHE A 16 7.51 -5.42 8.79
N LEU A 17 7.40 -6.50 8.01
CA LEU A 17 6.14 -6.97 7.43
C LEU A 17 5.24 -7.68 8.45
N LYS A 18 5.79 -8.27 9.51
CA LYS A 18 5.02 -9.01 10.53
C LYS A 18 3.90 -8.16 11.16
N PRO A 19 4.16 -6.95 11.69
CA PRO A 19 3.08 -6.11 12.25
C PRO A 19 2.07 -5.67 11.18
N LEU A 20 2.50 -5.49 9.92
CA LEU A 20 1.60 -5.18 8.81
C LEU A 20 0.67 -6.35 8.50
N ALA A 21 1.18 -7.58 8.46
CA ALA A 21 0.40 -8.78 8.21
C ALA A 21 -0.70 -8.94 9.28
N ILE A 22 -0.34 -8.81 10.56
CA ILE A 22 -1.29 -8.83 11.69
C ILE A 22 -2.34 -7.73 11.55
N HIS A 23 -1.92 -6.52 11.16
CA HIS A 23 -2.84 -5.42 10.97
C HIS A 23 -3.88 -5.68 9.86
N LEU A 24 -3.45 -6.29 8.75
CA LEU A 24 -4.31 -6.60 7.61
C LEU A 24 -5.26 -7.76 7.91
N THR A 25 -4.79 -8.83 8.53
CA THR A 25 -5.58 -10.06 8.74
C THR A 25 -6.38 -10.05 10.03
N ARG A 26 -5.91 -9.33 11.06
CA ARG A 26 -6.43 -9.38 12.45
C ARG A 26 -6.43 -10.80 13.05
N ASP A 27 -5.63 -11.69 12.50
CA ASP A 27 -5.52 -13.09 12.87
C ASP A 27 -4.06 -13.53 12.73
N HIS A 28 -3.51 -14.15 13.77
CA HIS A 28 -2.09 -14.52 13.82
C HIS A 28 -1.71 -15.60 12.80
N THR A 29 -2.57 -16.59 12.59
CA THR A 29 -2.32 -17.68 11.65
C THR A 29 -2.36 -17.16 10.22
N LEU A 30 -3.40 -16.40 9.86
CA LEU A 30 -3.51 -15.78 8.54
C LEU A 30 -2.42 -14.74 8.29
N ALA A 31 -1.93 -14.06 9.33
CA ALA A 31 -0.82 -13.13 9.22
C ALA A 31 0.48 -13.86 8.86
N GLU A 32 0.74 -15.00 9.50
CA GLU A 32 1.91 -15.81 9.20
C GLU A 32 1.84 -16.35 7.76
N ASP A 33 0.69 -16.87 7.33
CA ASP A 33 0.48 -17.31 5.96
C ASP A 33 0.73 -16.17 4.95
N LEU A 34 0.19 -14.98 5.22
CA LEU A 34 0.38 -13.80 4.37
C LEU A 34 1.85 -13.35 4.32
N TYR A 35 2.54 -13.40 5.46
CA TYR A 35 3.97 -13.09 5.55
C TYR A 35 4.80 -14.07 4.70
N GLN A 36 4.60 -15.37 4.89
CA GLN A 36 5.33 -16.41 4.17
C GLN A 36 5.06 -16.35 2.67
N GLU A 37 3.80 -16.21 2.25
CA GLU A 37 3.43 -16.06 0.83
C GLU A 37 4.07 -14.80 0.22
N THR A 38 4.21 -13.72 1.00
CA THR A 38 4.90 -12.51 0.55
C THR A 38 6.38 -12.79 0.25
N LEU A 39 7.08 -13.48 1.15
CA LEU A 39 8.49 -13.83 0.94
C LEU A 39 8.66 -14.77 -0.24
N TYR A 40 7.81 -15.79 -0.34
CA TYR A 40 7.81 -16.72 -1.46
C TYR A 40 7.66 -15.99 -2.80
N ARG A 41 6.69 -15.08 -2.92
CA ARG A 41 6.51 -14.29 -4.14
C ARG A 41 7.64 -13.32 -4.41
N ALA A 42 8.23 -12.73 -3.37
CA ALA A 42 9.39 -11.86 -3.52
C ALA A 42 10.57 -12.63 -4.12
N LEU A 43 10.89 -13.82 -3.60
CA LEU A 43 11.94 -14.70 -4.13
C LEU A 43 11.63 -15.13 -5.56
N ALA A 44 10.42 -15.62 -5.82
CA ALA A 44 9.99 -16.06 -7.15
C ALA A 44 9.99 -14.94 -8.21
N ASN A 45 9.97 -13.68 -7.79
CA ASN A 45 9.99 -12.51 -8.66
C ASN A 45 11.22 -11.62 -8.43
N HIS A 46 12.31 -12.16 -7.89
CA HIS A 46 13.51 -11.38 -7.57
C HIS A 46 14.09 -10.65 -8.79
N ASP A 47 13.97 -11.22 -9.99
CA ASP A 47 14.39 -10.59 -11.26
C ASP A 47 13.65 -9.28 -11.56
N LYS A 48 12.46 -9.08 -10.99
CA LYS A 48 11.66 -7.85 -11.12
C LYS A 48 12.06 -6.78 -10.12
N TYR A 49 12.91 -7.10 -9.14
CA TYR A 49 13.43 -6.14 -8.19
C TYR A 49 14.64 -5.42 -8.80
N HIS A 50 14.53 -4.09 -8.90
CA HIS A 50 15.64 -3.26 -9.33
C HIS A 50 16.53 -2.95 -8.13
N ALA A 51 17.77 -3.45 -8.16
CA ALA A 51 18.77 -3.15 -7.14
C ALA A 51 18.96 -1.63 -6.98
N GLY A 52 19.01 -1.16 -5.72
CA GLY A 52 19.04 0.28 -5.39
C GLY A 52 17.66 0.94 -5.26
N SER A 53 16.57 0.23 -5.58
CA SER A 53 15.21 0.69 -5.27
C SER A 53 14.82 0.39 -3.81
N ASN A 54 13.71 0.95 -3.33
CA ASN A 54 13.26 0.73 -1.96
C ASN A 54 12.61 -0.65 -1.79
N LEU A 55 13.40 -1.61 -1.28
CA LEU A 55 12.96 -2.99 -1.02
C LEU A 55 11.72 -3.04 -0.11
N LYS A 56 11.68 -2.24 0.96
CA LYS A 56 10.55 -2.23 1.91
C LYS A 56 9.24 -1.84 1.23
N ALA A 57 9.27 -0.83 0.38
CA ALA A 57 8.11 -0.40 -0.40
C ALA A 57 7.65 -1.47 -1.42
N TRP A 58 8.61 -2.18 -2.03
CA TRP A 58 8.32 -3.25 -2.97
C TRP A 58 7.65 -4.44 -2.25
N LEU A 59 8.21 -4.89 -1.13
CA LEU A 59 7.64 -5.98 -0.31
C LEU A 59 6.25 -5.61 0.24
N TYR A 60 6.07 -4.37 0.71
CA TYR A 60 4.76 -3.86 1.12
C TYR A 60 3.73 -3.99 -0.01
N THR A 61 4.14 -3.65 -1.24
CA THR A 61 3.27 -3.75 -2.43
C THR A 61 2.88 -5.20 -2.71
N ILE A 62 3.82 -6.14 -2.62
CA ILE A 62 3.56 -7.57 -2.80
C ILE A 62 2.56 -8.06 -1.76
N MET A 63 2.81 -7.82 -0.46
CA MET A 63 1.93 -8.25 0.64
C MET A 63 0.51 -7.72 0.49
N LYS A 64 0.39 -6.42 0.23
CA LYS A 64 -0.92 -5.78 0.04
C LYS A 64 -1.67 -6.37 -1.15
N ASN A 65 -0.97 -6.65 -2.26
CA ASN A 65 -1.58 -7.26 -3.43
C ASN A 65 -2.05 -8.68 -3.16
N ILE A 66 -1.29 -9.49 -2.42
CA ILE A 66 -1.72 -10.83 -1.99
C ILE A 66 -2.99 -10.72 -1.15
N PHE A 67 -2.98 -9.89 -0.11
CA PHE A 67 -4.11 -9.72 0.80
C PHE A 67 -5.38 -9.26 0.07
N ILE A 68 -5.29 -8.22 -0.78
CA ILE A 68 -6.43 -7.70 -1.54
C ILE A 68 -7.00 -8.77 -2.47
N ASN A 69 -6.14 -9.50 -3.17
CA ASN A 69 -6.58 -10.55 -4.09
C ASN A 69 -7.25 -11.69 -3.34
N ASP A 70 -6.71 -12.09 -2.18
CA ASP A 70 -7.27 -13.15 -1.36
C ASP A 70 -8.63 -12.76 -0.75
N TYR A 71 -8.72 -11.54 -0.20
CA TYR A 71 -9.97 -10.97 0.28
C TYR A 71 -11.06 -10.93 -0.80
N ARG A 72 -10.71 -10.52 -2.02
CA ARG A 72 -11.63 -10.53 -3.18
C ARG A 72 -12.08 -11.94 -3.56
N ARG A 73 -11.18 -12.94 -3.53
CA ARG A 73 -11.52 -14.34 -3.81
C ARG A 73 -12.48 -14.89 -2.76
N LYS A 74 -12.20 -14.64 -1.47
CA LYS A 74 -13.09 -14.99 -0.36
C LYS A 74 -14.45 -14.32 -0.52
N ARG A 75 -14.53 -13.00 -0.77
CA ARG A 75 -15.81 -12.33 -1.02
C ARG A 75 -16.59 -12.90 -2.19
N LYS A 76 -15.94 -13.23 -3.31
CA LYS A 76 -16.61 -13.89 -4.45
C LYS A 76 -17.17 -15.28 -4.09
N HIS A 77 -16.44 -16.07 -3.29
CA HIS A 77 -16.93 -17.34 -2.75
C HIS A 77 -18.12 -17.15 -1.81
N TRP A 78 -18.09 -16.11 -0.96
CA TRP A 78 -19.17 -15.76 -0.05
C TRP A 78 -20.37 -15.10 -0.73
N THR A 79 -20.24 -14.59 -1.96
CA THR A 79 -21.41 -14.07 -2.72
C THR A 79 -22.36 -15.19 -3.18
N ILE A 80 -22.00 -16.46 -2.96
CA ILE A 80 -22.88 -17.63 -3.14
C ILE A 80 -23.67 -17.93 -1.84
N PHE A 81 -23.29 -17.32 -0.71
CA PHE A 81 -23.96 -17.46 0.60
C PHE A 81 -24.06 -16.09 1.30
N ASP A 82 -25.10 -15.36 0.90
CA ASP A 82 -25.72 -14.21 1.57
C ASP A 82 -24.85 -13.01 2.02
N THR A 83 -25.54 -11.88 2.01
CA THR A 83 -25.09 -10.49 2.09
C THR A 83 -24.71 -10.06 3.51
N ALA A 84 -23.48 -9.57 3.69
CA ALA A 84 -23.11 -8.42 4.53
C ALA A 84 -21.61 -8.46 4.86
N THR A 85 -20.91 -7.36 4.60
CA THR A 85 -19.73 -6.81 5.33
C THR A 85 -18.87 -5.96 4.39
N ALA A 86 -19.40 -4.80 4.01
CA ALA A 86 -18.64 -3.73 3.39
C ALA A 86 -18.33 -2.65 4.44
N ALA A 87 -17.42 -2.95 5.37
CA ALA A 87 -17.04 -2.00 6.44
C ALA A 87 -15.61 -2.22 6.96
N LEU A 88 -14.61 -2.39 6.08
CA LEU A 88 -13.21 -2.61 6.50
C LEU A 88 -12.20 -1.74 5.74
N ALA A 89 -12.49 -0.45 5.58
CA ALA A 89 -11.50 0.50 5.03
C ALA A 89 -11.52 1.89 5.70
N ALA A 90 -12.23 2.07 6.81
CA ALA A 90 -12.37 3.35 7.47
C ALA A 90 -12.24 3.20 8.99
N ASP A 91 -11.08 2.77 9.48
CA ASP A 91 -10.56 3.31 10.73
C ASP A 91 -9.10 2.95 10.94
N HIS A 92 -8.25 3.97 11.12
CA HIS A 92 -6.82 3.82 11.38
C HIS A 92 -6.45 4.67 12.61
N PRO A 93 -5.91 4.01 13.64
CA PRO A 93 -4.77 4.57 14.35
C PRO A 93 -3.62 3.54 14.34
N SER A 94 -2.52 3.93 13.71
CA SER A 94 -1.30 3.13 13.61
C SER A 94 -0.63 3.03 15.00
N ARG A 95 -0.33 1.82 15.45
CA ARG A 95 0.58 1.57 16.58
C ARG A 95 1.79 0.79 16.06
N PHE A 96 2.75 1.51 15.50
CA PHE A 96 4.10 0.97 15.31
C PHE A 96 4.95 1.38 16.52
N GLY A 97 5.52 0.39 17.20
CA GLY A 97 6.29 0.57 18.42
C GLY A 97 7.53 1.46 18.24
N ARG A 98 7.91 2.10 19.35
CA ARG A 98 9.07 2.97 19.62
C ARG A 98 9.21 4.30 18.86
N ASN A 99 8.63 4.44 17.65
CA ASN A 99 8.55 5.73 16.90
C ASN A 99 7.11 6.16 16.61
N ALA A 100 6.19 5.87 17.53
CA ALA A 100 4.75 6.05 17.33
C ALA A 100 4.31 7.51 17.14
N GLY A 101 5.00 8.47 17.79
CA GLY A 101 4.67 9.90 17.67
C GLY A 101 4.97 10.45 16.28
N GLU A 102 6.18 10.25 15.79
CA GLU A 102 6.64 10.80 14.50
C GLU A 102 6.00 10.07 13.30
N SER A 103 5.79 8.76 13.41
CA SER A 103 5.12 7.96 12.38
C SER A 103 3.64 8.31 12.25
N ASN A 104 2.95 8.61 13.35
CA ASN A 104 1.54 9.03 13.32
C ASN A 104 1.38 10.45 12.76
N LEU A 105 2.29 11.36 13.12
CA LEU A 105 2.33 12.72 12.56
C LEU A 105 2.56 12.68 11.04
N ARG A 106 3.51 11.86 10.57
CA ARG A 106 3.81 11.73 9.14
C ARG A 106 2.65 11.09 8.36
N TYR A 107 1.93 10.14 8.96
CA TYR A 107 0.73 9.56 8.37
C TYR A 107 -0.42 10.57 8.26
N ALA A 108 -0.67 11.33 9.33
CA ALA A 108 -1.68 12.39 9.34
C ALA A 108 -1.40 13.47 8.28
N GLU A 109 -0.13 13.84 8.13
CA GLU A 109 0.30 14.80 7.11
C GLU A 109 0.08 14.25 5.70
N ILE A 110 0.48 12.99 5.42
CA ILE A 110 0.22 12.35 4.12
C ILE A 110 -1.29 12.31 3.83
N ARG A 111 -2.11 11.98 4.82
CA ARG A 111 -3.57 11.97 4.67
C ARG A 111 -4.10 13.36 4.31
N LYS A 112 -3.66 14.39 5.01
CA LYS A 112 -4.02 15.79 4.71
C LYS A 112 -3.62 16.18 3.27
N GLN A 113 -2.45 15.75 2.80
CA GLN A 113 -2.01 16.01 1.43
C GLN A 113 -2.84 15.27 0.37
N VAL A 114 -3.38 14.09 0.69
CA VAL A 114 -4.35 13.39 -0.16
C VAL A 114 -5.69 14.10 -0.19
N GLU A 115 -6.13 14.65 0.94
CA GLU A 115 -7.39 15.40 1.03
C GLU A 115 -7.38 16.71 0.24
N THR A 116 -6.21 17.34 0.07
CA THR A 116 -6.03 18.56 -0.74
C THR A 116 -5.91 18.29 -2.25
N LEU A 117 -6.03 17.04 -2.72
CA LEU A 117 -6.10 16.76 -4.15
C LEU A 117 -7.48 17.14 -4.71
N PRO A 118 -7.55 17.72 -5.92
CA PRO A 118 -8.81 17.88 -6.63
C PRO A 118 -9.56 16.55 -6.72
N GLU A 119 -10.88 16.60 -6.54
CA GLU A 119 -11.70 15.40 -6.39
C GLU A 119 -11.58 14.44 -7.58
N ILE A 120 -11.44 15.00 -8.79
CA ILE A 120 -11.23 14.27 -10.04
C ILE A 120 -9.99 13.37 -10.02
N PHE A 121 -8.95 13.71 -9.24
CA PHE A 121 -7.73 12.92 -9.07
C PHE A 121 -7.81 12.07 -7.80
N ARG A 122 -8.37 12.63 -6.73
CA ARG A 122 -8.48 12.00 -5.41
C ARG A 122 -9.34 10.74 -5.45
N LYS A 123 -10.54 10.79 -6.04
CA LYS A 123 -11.48 9.65 -6.07
C LYS A 123 -10.89 8.42 -6.77
N PRO A 124 -10.40 8.51 -8.03
CA PRO A 124 -9.75 7.37 -8.68
C PRO A 124 -8.53 6.86 -7.92
N PHE A 125 -7.72 7.76 -7.37
CA PHE A 125 -6.54 7.40 -6.60
C PHE A 125 -6.87 6.62 -5.33
N LEU A 126 -7.89 7.04 -4.57
CA LEU A 126 -8.32 6.35 -3.35
C LEU A 126 -8.87 4.95 -3.67
N LEU A 127 -9.70 4.81 -4.71
CA LEU A 127 -10.20 3.50 -5.13
C LEU A 127 -9.04 2.58 -5.56
N TYR A 128 -8.10 3.11 -6.34
CA TYR A 128 -6.90 2.35 -6.71
C TYR A 128 -6.07 1.96 -5.47
N PHE A 129 -5.91 2.88 -4.54
CA PHE A 129 -5.24 2.62 -3.27
C PHE A 129 -5.99 1.58 -2.41
N GLN A 130 -7.30 1.52 -2.47
CA GLN A 130 -8.10 0.48 -1.81
C GLN A 130 -8.01 -0.88 -2.52
N GLY A 131 -7.33 -0.96 -3.67
CA GLY A 131 -7.09 -2.20 -4.39
C GLY A 131 -8.01 -2.45 -5.58
N PHE A 132 -8.85 -1.48 -5.97
CA PHE A 132 -9.64 -1.58 -7.19
C PHE A 132 -8.76 -1.59 -8.45
N LYS A 133 -9.07 -2.50 -9.37
CA LYS A 133 -8.42 -2.57 -10.68
C LYS A 133 -8.87 -1.38 -11.53
N TYR A 134 -8.03 -0.95 -12.46
CA TYR A 134 -8.35 0.20 -13.32
C TYR A 134 -9.69 0.05 -14.05
N GLU A 135 -10.03 -1.16 -14.51
CA GLU A 135 -11.30 -1.46 -15.19
C GLU A 135 -12.51 -1.45 -14.24
N GLU A 136 -12.31 -1.77 -12.96
CA GLU A 136 -13.35 -1.67 -11.94
C GLU A 136 -13.64 -0.20 -11.62
N ILE A 137 -12.59 0.59 -11.47
CA ILE A 137 -12.69 2.04 -11.20
C ILE A 137 -13.35 2.75 -12.38
N ALA A 138 -12.96 2.43 -13.61
CA ALA A 138 -13.56 2.97 -14.83
C ALA A 138 -15.08 2.73 -14.87
N ARG A 139 -15.52 1.52 -14.51
CA ARG A 139 -16.95 1.19 -14.42
C ARG A 139 -17.65 1.91 -13.28
N MET A 140 -17.04 1.96 -12.09
CA MET A 140 -17.63 2.62 -10.90
C MET A 140 -17.81 4.12 -11.09
N LEU A 141 -16.85 4.77 -11.76
CA LEU A 141 -16.88 6.22 -12.01
C LEU A 141 -17.50 6.59 -13.35
N GLN A 142 -17.88 5.60 -14.17
CA GLN A 142 -18.42 5.78 -15.52
C GLN A 142 -17.52 6.63 -16.42
N GLU A 143 -16.21 6.34 -16.38
CA GLU A 143 -15.20 7.08 -17.14
C GLU A 143 -14.31 6.13 -17.96
N PRO A 144 -13.71 6.61 -19.08
CA PRO A 144 -12.81 5.79 -19.89
C PRO A 144 -11.59 5.30 -19.11
N LEU A 145 -11.13 4.07 -19.42
CA LEU A 145 -9.96 3.46 -18.79
C LEU A 145 -8.69 4.34 -18.89
N GLY A 146 -8.49 5.00 -20.03
CA GLY A 146 -7.38 5.94 -20.24
C GLY A 146 -7.44 7.14 -19.30
N THR A 147 -8.63 7.67 -19.05
CA THR A 147 -8.89 8.77 -18.11
C THR A 147 -8.59 8.37 -16.66
N ILE A 148 -8.97 7.16 -16.26
CA ILE A 148 -8.64 6.64 -14.92
C ILE A 148 -7.12 6.51 -14.74
N LYS A 149 -6.42 5.92 -15.73
CA LYS A 149 -4.96 5.78 -15.69
C LYS A 149 -4.27 7.14 -15.58
N SER A 150 -4.68 8.12 -16.39
CA SER A 150 -4.10 9.47 -16.37
C SER A 150 -4.38 10.18 -15.05
N ARG A 151 -5.62 10.15 -14.53
CA ARG A 151 -5.98 10.77 -13.25
C ARG A 151 -5.22 10.20 -12.06
N ILE A 152 -5.05 8.87 -12.00
CA ILE A 152 -4.23 8.23 -10.96
C ILE A 152 -2.76 8.62 -11.10
N HIS A 153 -2.23 8.66 -12.32
CA HIS A 153 -0.87 9.12 -12.58
C HIS A 153 -0.66 10.57 -12.11
N PHE A 154 -1.59 11.48 -12.44
CA PHE A 154 -1.51 12.87 -11.99
C PHE A 154 -1.64 13.01 -10.47
N ALA A 155 -2.54 12.27 -9.83
CA ALA A 155 -2.64 12.23 -8.37
C ALA A 155 -1.29 11.86 -7.72
N ARG A 156 -0.62 10.81 -8.22
CA ARG A 156 0.70 10.38 -7.74
C ARG A 156 1.76 11.47 -7.93
N LYS A 157 1.77 12.14 -9.08
CA LYS A 157 2.72 13.23 -9.37
C LYS A 157 2.52 14.42 -8.42
N MET A 158 1.27 14.83 -8.19
CA MET A 158 0.93 15.93 -7.28
C MET A 158 1.33 15.61 -5.83
N LEU A 159 1.03 14.40 -5.35
CA LEU A 159 1.41 13.97 -4.01
C LEU A 159 2.92 13.92 -3.82
N LYS A 160 3.66 13.38 -4.81
CA LYS A 160 5.12 13.33 -4.76
C LYS A 160 5.72 14.73 -4.61
N ALA A 161 5.26 15.68 -5.41
CA ALA A 161 5.75 17.07 -5.38
C ALA A 161 5.48 17.77 -4.04
N ARG A 162 4.29 17.54 -3.46
CA ARG A 162 3.91 18.11 -2.16
C ARG A 162 4.76 17.54 -1.02
N ILE A 163 4.91 16.20 -0.97
CA ILE A 163 5.68 15.53 0.07
C ILE A 163 7.16 15.93 0.01
N SER A 164 7.76 16.02 -1.19
CA SER A 164 9.15 16.48 -1.33
C SER A 164 9.37 17.92 -0.88
N HIS A 165 8.37 18.79 -1.06
CA HIS A 165 8.46 20.18 -0.63
C HIS A 165 8.37 20.29 0.90
N THR A 166 7.49 19.51 1.53
CA THR A 166 7.38 19.43 2.98
C THR A 166 8.70 18.98 3.61
N GLU A 167 9.36 17.94 3.08
CA GLU A 167 10.65 17.46 3.60
C GLU A 167 11.78 18.51 3.52
N GLN A 168 11.79 19.36 2.49
CA GLN A 168 12.75 20.46 2.35
C GLN A 168 12.56 21.57 3.40
N ILE A 169 11.30 21.91 3.71
CA ILE A 169 10.98 22.94 4.71
C ILE A 169 11.44 22.47 6.11
N TRP A 170 11.17 21.22 6.47
CA TRP A 170 11.60 20.66 7.76
C TRP A 170 13.12 20.63 7.92
N LEU A 171 13.86 20.29 6.86
CA LEU A 171 15.34 20.30 6.88
C LEU A 171 15.90 21.72 7.03
N SER A 172 15.29 22.72 6.38
CA SER A 172 15.71 24.13 6.53
C SER A 172 15.40 24.71 7.91
N ALA A 173 14.25 24.34 8.50
CA ALA A 173 13.82 24.81 9.81
C ALA A 173 14.58 24.14 10.98
N SER A 174 15.14 22.94 10.76
CA SER A 174 15.92 22.21 11.78
C SER A 174 17.42 22.53 11.74
N ALA A 175 17.87 23.22 10.68
CA ALA A 175 19.27 23.62 10.47
C ALA A 175 19.53 25.10 10.83
N SER A 176 18.51 25.81 11.33
CA SER A 176 18.56 27.19 11.83
C SER A 176 18.39 27.19 13.34
#